data_AF-A0A543BCV9-F1
#
_entry.id   AF-A0A543BCV9-F1
#
_cell.length_a   1.000
_cell.length_b   1.000
_cell.length_c   1.000
_cell.angle_alpha   90.00
_cell.angle_beta   90.00
_cell.angle_gamma   90.00
#
_symmetry.space_group_name_H-M   'P 1'
#
loop_
_entity.id
_entity.type
_entity.pdbx_description
1 polymer ?
#
loop_
_entity_poly.entity_id
_entity_poly.type
_entity_poly.pdbx_seq_one_letter_code
_entity_poly.pdbx_strand_id
1 'polypeptide(L)' 'MGGAGRRAGGGIGCPGPARRACEGGSPAVDTQQLIGQLQQLGQLRDAGVLTEAEFTTQKQRLLGS' A
#
# COMPACT_ATOMS: atom_id res chain seq x y z
N MET A 1 -53.11 -25.80 30.88
CA MET A 1 -52.67 -25.18 32.15
C MET A 1 -51.17 -24.97 32.08
N GLY A 2 -50.70 -23.74 32.41
CA GLY A 2 -49.28 -23.35 32.55
C GLY A 2 -48.54 -23.14 31.21
N GLY A 3 -48.23 -21.94 30.72
CA GLY A 3 -48.12 -20.66 31.40
C GLY A 3 -46.67 -20.39 31.85
N ALA A 4 -46.11 -19.32 31.30
CA ALA A 4 -44.86 -18.63 31.69
C ALA A 4 -43.53 -19.31 31.26
N GLY A 5 -42.56 -18.62 30.68
CA GLY A 5 -42.42 -17.18 30.51
C GLY A 5 -40.94 -16.83 30.42
N ARG A 6 -40.60 -16.14 29.33
CA ARG A 6 -39.51 -15.16 29.14
C ARG A 6 -38.40 -15.06 30.19
N ARG A 7 -37.16 -14.98 29.69
CA ARG A 7 -36.18 -13.88 29.94
C ARG A 7 -35.14 -13.91 28.81
N ALA A 8 -35.01 -12.81 28.07
CA ALA A 8 -33.95 -11.78 28.23
C ALA A 8 -32.56 -12.38 27.92
N GLY A 9 -31.72 -11.85 27.05
CA GLY A 9 -31.60 -10.54 26.46
C GLY A 9 -30.16 -10.49 25.92
N GLY A 10 -29.96 -9.90 24.76
CA GLY A 10 -28.65 -9.88 24.12
C GLY A 10 -28.76 -9.10 22.83
N GLY A 11 -28.93 -7.79 22.97
CA GLY A 11 -28.85 -6.88 21.84
C GLY A 11 -27.48 -7.04 21.19
N ILE A 12 -27.45 -7.75 20.07
CA ILE A 12 -26.35 -7.67 19.13
C ILE A 12 -26.58 -6.34 18.41
N GLY A 13 -26.10 -5.28 19.05
CA GLY A 13 -26.11 -3.94 18.51
C GLY A 13 -25.38 -3.93 17.17
N CYS A 14 -26.03 -3.30 16.19
CA CYS A 14 -25.50 -2.74 14.95
C CYS A 14 -24.58 -3.63 14.09
N PRO A 15 -24.93 -3.90 12.81
CA PRO A 15 -23.91 -4.31 11.85
C PRO A 15 -22.95 -3.13 11.67
N GLY A 16 -21.82 -3.15 12.38
CA GLY A 16 -20.80 -2.12 12.22
C GLY A 16 -19.95 -2.40 10.97
N PRO A 17 -20.00 -1.58 9.90
CA PRO A 17 -18.92 -1.51 8.93
C PRO A 17 -17.75 -0.72 9.55
N ALA A 18 -17.15 -1.24 10.62
CA ALA A 18 -16.00 -0.62 11.27
C ALA A 18 -14.67 -1.33 10.92
N ARG A 19 -14.65 -2.10 9.82
CA ARG A 19 -13.41 -2.40 9.10
C ARG A 19 -13.15 -1.30 8.07
N ARG A 20 -12.92 -0.07 8.55
CA ARG A 20 -11.95 0.81 7.87
C ARG A 20 -10.62 0.11 8.12
N ALA A 21 -10.08 -0.68 7.19
CA ALA A 21 -9.40 -0.13 6.00
C ALA A 21 -8.69 1.17 6.40
N CYS A 22 -7.67 1.02 7.23
CA CYS A 22 -6.53 1.91 7.16
C CYS A 22 -5.33 0.98 7.29
N GLU A 23 -4.93 0.48 6.13
CA GLU A 23 -3.64 -0.13 5.90
C GLU A 23 -2.59 0.91 6.29
N GLY A 24 -2.22 0.89 7.56
CA GLY A 24 -1.03 1.57 8.05
C GLY A 24 0.21 0.83 7.56
N GLY A 25 0.36 0.71 6.25
CA GLY A 25 1.66 0.47 5.65
C GLY A 25 2.49 1.70 5.95
N SER A 26 3.44 1.56 6.86
CA SER A 26 4.45 2.56 7.16
C SER A 26 4.99 3.21 5.87
N PRO A 27 5.48 4.47 5.90
CA PRO A 27 6.26 5.03 4.80
C PRO A 27 7.64 4.36 4.75
N ALA A 28 7.69 3.03 4.63
CA ALA A 28 8.74 2.44 3.86
C ALA A 28 8.50 3.00 2.46
N VAL A 29 9.33 3.94 2.02
CA VAL A 29 9.46 4.22 0.59
C VAL A 29 9.46 2.87 -0.08
N ASP A 30 8.35 2.51 -0.73
CA ASP A 30 8.07 1.12 -1.06
C ASP A 30 9.25 0.64 -1.89
N THR A 31 10.01 -0.31 -1.38
CA THR A 31 11.18 -0.83 -2.13
C THR A 31 10.73 -1.30 -3.50
N GLN A 32 9.47 -1.74 -3.63
CA GLN A 32 8.77 -1.99 -4.89
C GLN A 32 8.59 -0.74 -5.79
N GLN A 33 8.17 0.40 -5.25
CA GLN A 33 8.13 1.67 -6.00
C GLN A 33 9.52 2.08 -6.48
N LEU A 34 10.55 1.90 -5.64
CA LEU A 34 11.94 2.26 -5.99
C LEU A 34 12.49 1.33 -7.08
N ILE A 35 12.24 0.03 -6.98
CA ILE A 35 12.57 -0.95 -8.03
C ILE A 35 11.83 -0.60 -9.33
N GLY A 36 10.55 -0.24 -9.27
CA GLY A 36 9.78 0.18 -10.45
C GLY A 36 10.37 1.42 -11.14
N GLN A 37 10.78 2.43 -10.37
CA GLN A 37 11.44 3.63 -10.89
C GLN A 37 12.79 3.30 -11.56
N LEU A 38 13.57 2.38 -10.98
CA LEU A 38 14.84 1.91 -11.57
C LEU A 38 14.63 1.17 -12.89
N GLN A 39 13.59 0.35 -13.00
CA GLN A 39 13.24 -0.33 -14.25
C GLN A 39 12.85 0.67 -15.35
N GLN A 40 12.04 1.67 -15.00
CA GLN A 40 11.61 2.71 -15.94
C GLN A 40 12.80 3.55 -16.45
N LEU A 41 13.78 3.87 -15.59
CA LEU A 41 15.03 4.49 -16.02
C LEU A 41 15.83 3.63 -16.99
N GLY A 42 15.89 2.31 -16.76
CA GLY A 42 16.55 1.37 -17.68
C GLY A 42 15.91 1.40 -19.06
N GLN A 43 14.58 1.33 -19.13
CA GLN A 43 13.83 1.41 -20.38
C GLN A 43 14.10 2.71 -21.15
N LEU A 44 14.19 3.85 -20.46
CA LEU A 44 14.48 5.14 -21.09
C LEU A 44 15.91 5.22 -21.66
N ARG A 45 16.89 4.60 -20.98
CA ARG A 45 18.26 4.46 -21.49
C ARG A 45 18.31 3.55 -22.71
N ASP A 46 17.68 2.37 -22.64
CA ASP A 46 17.62 1.42 -23.75
C ASP A 46 16.89 1.99 -24.97
N ALA A 47 15.92 2.87 -24.77
CA ALA A 47 15.26 3.64 -25.83
C ALA A 47 16.11 4.81 -26.39
N GLY A 48 17.29 5.08 -25.82
CA GLY A 48 18.16 6.18 -26.23
C GLY A 48 17.67 7.58 -25.82
N VAL A 49 16.65 7.67 -24.97
CA VAL A 49 16.13 8.94 -24.43
C VAL A 49 17.08 9.51 -23.37
N LEU A 50 17.77 8.63 -22.64
CA LEU A 50 18.79 8.99 -21.67
C LEU A 50 20.16 8.52 -22.13
N THR A 51 21.16 9.38 -21.97
CA THR A 51 22.55 8.97 -22.05
C THR A 51 22.98 8.19 -20.81
N GLU A 52 24.10 7.47 -20.90
CA GLU A 52 24.62 6.68 -19.77
C GLU A 52 24.98 7.54 -18.54
N ALA A 53 25.47 8.77 -18.79
CA ALA A 53 25.78 9.74 -17.74
C ALA A 53 24.52 10.21 -17.00
N GLU A 54 23.45 10.50 -17.74
CA GLU A 54 22.16 10.92 -17.17
C GLU A 54 21.49 9.78 -16.40
N PHE A 55 21.47 8.57 -16.97
CA PHE A 55 20.98 7.38 -16.29
C PHE A 55 21.67 7.17 -14.94
N THR A 56 23.00 7.28 -14.92
CA THR A 56 23.79 7.09 -13.69
C THR A 56 23.44 8.14 -12.64
N THR A 57 23.32 9.41 -13.04
CA THR A 57 22.95 10.52 -12.14
C THR A 57 21.56 10.29 -11.52
N GLN A 58 20.58 9.87 -12.32
CA GLN A 58 19.21 9.65 -11.85
C GLN A 58 19.11 8.41 -10.95
N LYS A 59 19.85 7.33 -11.28
CA LYS A 59 19.95 6.14 -10.44
C LYS A 59 20.52 6.45 -9.06
N GLN A 60 21.60 7.25 -9.00
CA GLN A 60 22.21 7.67 -7.73
C GLN A 60 21.25 8.49 -6.86
N ARG A 61 20.50 9.41 -7.48
CA ARG A 61 19.46 10.19 -6.78
C ARG A 61 18.37 9.32 -6.18
N LEU A 62 17.91 8.31 -6.92
CA LEU A 62 16.89 7.38 -6.44
C LEU A 62 17.38 6.48 -5.31
N LEU A 63 18.65 6.06 -5.34
CA LEU A 63 19.24 5.20 -4.32
C LEU A 63 19.69 5.96 -3.06
N GLY A 64 19.61 7.29 -3.06
CA GLY A 64 19.94 8.12 -1.90
C GLY A 64 21.40 8.54 -1.78
N SER A 65 22.19 8.42 -2.87
CA SER A 65 23.66 8.63 -2.94
C SER A 65 24.49 7.59 -2.20
#